data_AF-A0A6P0Z5D4-F1
#
_entry.id   AF-A0A6P0Z5D4-F1
#
_cell.length_a   1.000
_cell.length_b   1.000
_cell.length_c   1.000
_cell.angle_alpha   90.00
_cell.angle_beta   90.00
_cell.angle_gamma   90.00
#
_symmetry.space_group_name_H-M   'P 1'
#
loop_
_entity.id
_entity.type
_entity.pdbx_description
1 polymer ?
#
loop_
_entity_poly.entity_id
_entity_poly.type
_entity_poly.pdbx_seq_one_letter_code
_entity_poly.pdbx_strand_id
1 'polypeptide(L)'
;MPALIVICGPTATGKSGLAISLAQRMESVILSADSRQIYREFDIGTAKPSLVEQAQVPHYLLDICAPTVTLTLADYQAQAQALVQKFHQGEPHRCHIPLLVGGTGLYLKSIVRGLKIPRVAPQENLRSQLHELGQSYAYALLQQVDAIAAHNIHPNDHVRTLRALEVFYVTGRPITQQQGETPPTYPILQIGLDCGNPEQLQHRIAHRTQQMIQDGLVSEVETLCHRYGLDLPLLKTLGYREIAQFLVGDLSLLEAQHL
;
A
#
# COMPACT_ATOMS: atom_id res chain seq x y z
N MET A 1 -17.85 -22.06 4.60
CA MET A 1 -17.38 -21.98 3.19
C MET A 1 -16.30 -20.91 3.10
N PRO A 2 -15.17 -21.17 2.40
CA PRO A 2 -14.13 -20.17 2.23
C PRO A 2 -14.65 -19.00 1.38
N ALA A 3 -14.44 -17.78 1.83
CA ALA A 3 -14.78 -16.55 1.11
C ALA A 3 -13.88 -15.40 1.59
N LEU A 4 -13.85 -14.30 0.83
CA LEU A 4 -13.15 -13.08 1.20
C LEU A 4 -14.08 -11.89 0.96
N ILE A 5 -14.13 -10.95 1.90
CA ILE A 5 -14.78 -9.65 1.69
C ILE A 5 -13.70 -8.60 1.55
N VAL A 6 -13.78 -7.77 0.54
CA VAL A 6 -12.88 -6.67 0.24
C VAL A 6 -13.65 -5.38 0.40
N ILE A 7 -13.14 -4.48 1.24
CA ILE A 7 -13.69 -3.13 1.41
C ILE A 7 -12.64 -2.15 0.92
N CYS A 8 -12.94 -1.48 -0.19
CA CYS A 8 -12.05 -0.53 -0.84
C CYS A 8 -12.74 0.83 -1.05
N GLY A 9 -11.97 1.84 -1.40
CA GLY A 9 -12.48 3.20 -1.62
C GLY A 9 -11.48 4.28 -1.26
N PRO A 10 -11.72 5.54 -1.67
CA PRO A 10 -10.85 6.68 -1.37
C PRO A 10 -10.63 6.88 0.14
N THR A 11 -9.57 7.60 0.51
CA THR A 11 -9.35 8.05 1.90
C THR A 11 -10.56 8.86 2.38
N ALA A 12 -10.84 8.83 3.69
CA ALA A 12 -11.96 9.56 4.31
C ALA A 12 -13.39 9.15 3.85
N THR A 13 -13.57 7.98 3.22
CA THR A 13 -14.90 7.41 2.89
C THR A 13 -15.51 6.54 3.99
N GLY A 14 -14.81 6.32 5.11
CA GLY A 14 -15.34 5.56 6.26
C GLY A 14 -15.10 4.04 6.23
N LYS A 15 -14.15 3.57 5.40
CA LYS A 15 -13.79 2.15 5.26
C LYS A 15 -13.57 1.44 6.60
N SER A 16 -12.75 2.01 7.49
CA SER A 16 -12.40 1.38 8.77
C SER A 16 -13.62 1.20 9.67
N GLY A 17 -14.49 2.22 9.77
CA GLY A 17 -15.72 2.14 10.57
C GLY A 17 -16.70 1.09 10.05
N LEU A 18 -16.87 1.00 8.72
CA LEU A 18 -17.68 -0.07 8.11
C LEU A 18 -17.07 -1.45 8.37
N ALA A 19 -15.76 -1.58 8.19
CA ALA A 19 -15.04 -2.83 8.40
C ALA A 19 -15.17 -3.35 9.83
N ILE A 20 -14.96 -2.50 10.83
CA ILE A 20 -15.11 -2.87 12.24
C ILE A 20 -16.55 -3.29 12.53
N SER A 21 -17.53 -2.50 12.09
CA SER A 21 -18.96 -2.80 12.29
C SER A 21 -19.37 -4.14 11.66
N LEU A 22 -18.86 -4.42 10.47
CA LEU A 22 -19.12 -5.67 9.75
C LEU A 22 -18.41 -6.85 10.41
N ALA A 23 -17.15 -6.69 10.78
CA ALA A 23 -16.36 -7.74 11.42
C ALA A 23 -16.92 -8.13 12.80
N GLN A 24 -17.43 -7.17 13.59
CA GLN A 24 -18.11 -7.48 14.86
C GLN A 24 -19.36 -8.35 14.63
N ARG A 25 -20.23 -7.97 13.69
CA ARG A 25 -21.47 -8.70 13.38
C ARG A 25 -21.22 -10.09 12.80
N MET A 26 -20.11 -10.23 12.08
CA MET A 26 -19.73 -11.47 11.43
C MET A 26 -18.77 -12.31 12.29
N GLU A 27 -18.36 -11.86 13.47
CA GLU A 27 -17.30 -12.49 14.26
C GLU A 27 -16.02 -12.77 13.43
N SER A 28 -15.65 -11.81 12.60
CA SER A 28 -14.55 -11.92 11.65
C SER A 28 -13.35 -11.06 12.05
N VAL A 29 -12.33 -11.04 11.19
CA VAL A 29 -11.06 -10.36 11.36
C VAL A 29 -10.80 -9.42 10.19
N ILE A 30 -9.97 -8.41 10.41
CA ILE A 30 -9.58 -7.43 9.39
C ILE A 30 -8.12 -7.65 8.99
N LEU A 31 -7.87 -7.76 7.68
CA LEU A 31 -6.55 -7.75 7.07
C LEU A 31 -6.33 -6.40 6.41
N SER A 32 -5.34 -5.63 6.85
CA SER A 32 -5.05 -4.32 6.23
C SER A 32 -4.45 -4.49 4.83
N ALA A 33 -4.94 -3.70 3.88
CA ALA A 33 -4.45 -3.57 2.52
C ALA A 33 -4.01 -2.14 2.22
N ASP A 34 -3.15 -1.63 3.10
CA ASP A 34 -2.57 -0.29 3.01
C ASP A 34 -1.03 -0.37 3.06
N SER A 35 -0.36 0.22 2.07
CA SER A 35 1.10 0.18 1.95
C SER A 35 1.85 1.03 2.98
N ARG A 36 1.14 1.80 3.81
CA ARG A 36 1.73 2.65 4.85
C ARG A 36 1.42 2.13 6.26
N GLN A 37 0.23 1.60 6.49
CA GLN A 37 -0.14 1.04 7.80
C GLN A 37 0.63 -0.25 8.17
N ILE A 38 1.28 -0.90 7.20
CA ILE A 38 2.19 -2.03 7.45
C ILE A 38 3.44 -1.63 8.25
N TYR A 39 3.76 -0.33 8.33
CA TYR A 39 4.96 0.19 8.98
C TYR A 39 4.70 0.56 10.44
N ARG A 40 5.60 0.09 11.32
CA ARG A 40 5.65 0.49 12.73
C ARG A 40 5.91 1.98 12.88
N GLU A 41 5.34 2.60 13.91
CA GLU A 41 5.58 4.01 14.28
C GLU A 41 5.00 5.04 13.29
N PHE A 42 4.32 4.59 12.24
CA PHE A 42 3.58 5.41 11.29
C PHE A 42 2.09 5.22 11.55
N ASP A 43 1.54 5.94 12.54
CA ASP A 43 0.20 5.70 13.07
C ASP A 43 -0.78 6.80 12.66
N ILE A 44 -0.50 8.04 13.05
CA ILE A 44 -1.42 9.19 12.89
C ILE A 44 -1.54 9.54 11.41
N GLY A 45 -0.42 9.80 10.74
CA GLY A 45 -0.41 10.21 9.33
C GLY A 45 -0.91 9.14 8.37
N THR A 46 -0.84 7.86 8.74
CA THR A 46 -1.33 6.74 7.92
C THR A 46 -2.78 6.36 8.21
N ALA A 47 -3.46 7.11 9.09
CA ALA A 47 -4.83 6.78 9.47
C ALA A 47 -4.97 5.36 10.06
N LYS A 48 -3.93 4.86 10.74
CA LYS A 48 -3.93 3.51 11.31
C LYS A 48 -5.05 3.40 12.36
N PRO A 49 -5.81 2.29 12.39
CA PRO A 49 -6.81 2.08 13.43
C PRO A 49 -6.17 2.24 14.82
N SER A 50 -6.79 3.04 15.67
CA SER A 50 -6.34 3.27 17.05
C SER A 50 -6.33 1.97 17.86
N LEU A 51 -5.61 1.93 18.98
CA LEU A 51 -5.62 0.77 19.88
C LEU A 51 -7.04 0.42 20.37
N VAL A 52 -7.90 1.42 20.53
CA VAL A 52 -9.31 1.23 20.91
C VAL A 52 -10.10 0.56 19.79
N GLU A 53 -9.86 0.91 18.53
CA GLU A 53 -10.46 0.25 17.36
C GLU A 53 -9.90 -1.16 17.15
N GLN A 54 -8.60 -1.35 17.36
CA GLN A 54 -7.95 -2.67 17.26
C GLN A 54 -8.40 -3.62 18.39
N ALA A 55 -8.77 -3.10 19.56
CA ALA A 55 -9.33 -3.91 20.65
C ALA A 55 -10.74 -4.42 20.35
N GLN A 56 -11.48 -3.76 19.45
CA GLN A 56 -12.84 -4.19 19.08
C GLN A 56 -12.86 -5.40 18.16
N VAL A 57 -11.87 -5.51 17.26
CA VAL A 57 -11.77 -6.57 16.25
C VAL A 57 -10.29 -6.85 15.98
N PRO A 58 -9.85 -8.12 15.85
CA PRO A 58 -8.49 -8.43 15.47
C PRO A 58 -8.12 -7.84 14.10
N HIS A 59 -7.05 -7.04 14.08
CA HIS A 59 -6.44 -6.51 12.86
C HIS A 59 -5.11 -7.21 12.59
N TYR A 60 -4.87 -7.54 11.32
CA TYR A 60 -3.62 -8.13 10.84
C TYR A 60 -3.03 -7.27 9.72
N LEU A 61 -1.75 -7.52 9.40
CA LEU A 61 -0.98 -6.76 8.42
C LEU A 61 -0.82 -5.28 8.78
N LEU A 62 -0.89 -4.98 10.08
CA LEU A 62 -0.44 -3.72 10.68
C LEU A 62 0.91 -3.98 11.34
N ASP A 63 1.82 -3.00 11.32
CA ASP A 63 3.07 -3.05 12.10
C ASP A 63 3.98 -4.26 11.81
N ILE A 64 3.84 -4.83 10.62
CA ILE A 64 4.60 -6.01 10.17
C ILE A 64 6.00 -5.64 9.68
N CYS A 65 6.29 -4.37 9.43
CA CYS A 65 7.56 -3.89 8.87
C CYS A 65 8.17 -2.75 9.69
N ALA A 66 9.49 -2.76 9.85
CA ALA A 66 10.23 -1.63 10.39
C ALA A 66 10.32 -0.49 9.37
N PRO A 67 10.36 0.79 9.79
CA PRO A 67 10.47 1.94 8.88
C PRO A 67 11.64 1.88 7.89
N THR A 68 12.77 1.29 8.30
CA THR A 68 14.00 1.21 7.51
C THR A 68 14.01 0.07 6.50
N VAL A 69 13.01 -0.81 6.51
CA VAL A 69 12.94 -1.99 5.66
C VAL A 69 11.92 -1.78 4.54
N THR A 70 12.29 -2.07 3.30
CA THR A 70 11.33 -2.03 2.19
C THR A 70 10.55 -3.35 2.14
N LEU A 71 9.23 -3.28 2.33
CA LEU A 71 8.35 -4.43 2.17
C LEU A 71 7.82 -4.48 0.74
N THR A 72 8.10 -5.57 0.02
CA THR A 72 7.68 -5.70 -1.37
C THR A 72 6.24 -6.17 -1.49
N LEU A 73 5.61 -5.92 -2.64
CA LEU A 73 4.27 -6.44 -2.94
C LEU A 73 4.21 -7.98 -2.82
N ALA A 74 5.29 -8.68 -3.18
CA ALA A 74 5.38 -10.13 -3.08
C ALA A 74 5.39 -10.61 -1.62
N ASP A 75 6.10 -9.90 -0.74
CA ASP A 75 6.13 -10.20 0.69
C ASP A 75 4.76 -9.98 1.33
N TYR A 76 4.12 -8.84 1.00
CA TYR A 76 2.75 -8.56 1.44
C TYR A 76 1.78 -9.65 0.97
N GLN A 77 1.82 -9.99 -0.34
CA GLN A 77 0.92 -10.97 -0.93
C GLN A 77 1.06 -12.33 -0.24
N ALA A 78 2.28 -12.79 0.00
CA ALA A 78 2.55 -14.04 0.68
C ALA A 78 1.98 -14.06 2.11
N GLN A 79 2.21 -13.00 2.89
CA GLN A 79 1.69 -12.89 4.26
C GLN A 79 0.16 -12.84 4.30
N ALA A 80 -0.45 -12.05 3.41
CA ALA A 80 -1.90 -11.92 3.31
C ALA A 80 -2.56 -13.24 2.88
N GLN A 81 -2.02 -13.93 1.87
CA GLN A 81 -2.52 -15.23 1.42
C GLN A 81 -2.40 -16.30 2.51
N ALA A 82 -1.29 -16.33 3.25
CA ALA A 82 -1.12 -17.24 4.38
C ALA A 82 -2.18 -17.02 5.46
N LEU A 83 -2.52 -15.76 5.77
CA LEU A 83 -3.58 -15.43 6.72
C LEU A 83 -4.96 -15.84 6.19
N VAL A 84 -5.28 -15.52 4.93
CA VAL A 84 -6.55 -15.93 4.32
C VAL A 84 -6.72 -17.45 4.37
N GLN A 85 -5.67 -18.20 3.98
CA GLN A 85 -5.67 -19.66 4.05
C GLN A 85 -5.84 -20.17 5.48
N LYS A 86 -5.14 -19.57 6.46
CA LYS A 86 -5.26 -19.91 7.88
C LYS A 86 -6.71 -19.73 8.37
N PHE A 87 -7.38 -18.64 7.99
CA PHE A 87 -8.77 -18.41 8.38
C PHE A 87 -9.74 -19.35 7.67
N HIS A 88 -9.51 -19.67 6.39
CA HIS A 88 -10.31 -20.65 5.65
C HIS A 88 -10.19 -22.08 6.19
N GLN A 89 -9.06 -22.42 6.80
CA GLN A 89 -8.79 -23.74 7.40
C GLN A 89 -9.14 -23.83 8.91
N GLY A 90 -9.63 -22.75 9.52
CA GLY A 90 -9.93 -22.69 10.96
C GLY A 90 -11.07 -23.61 11.39
N GLU A 91 -11.37 -23.61 12.71
CA GLU A 91 -12.40 -24.48 13.29
C GLU A 91 -13.82 -24.23 12.76
N PRO A 92 -14.58 -25.27 12.36
CA PRO A 92 -15.85 -25.18 11.62
C PRO A 92 -17.00 -24.40 12.32
N HIS A 93 -16.81 -23.94 13.55
CA HIS A 93 -17.79 -23.19 14.34
C HIS A 93 -17.51 -21.68 14.46
N ARG A 94 -16.46 -21.15 13.81
CA ARG A 94 -16.22 -19.70 13.72
C ARG A 94 -16.45 -19.19 12.30
N CYS A 95 -16.87 -17.93 12.17
CA CYS A 95 -17.00 -17.32 10.86
C CYS A 95 -15.60 -17.10 10.24
N HIS A 96 -15.37 -17.72 9.08
CA HIS A 96 -14.06 -17.80 8.43
C HIS A 96 -13.84 -16.80 7.30
N ILE A 97 -14.63 -15.73 7.23
CA ILE A 97 -14.63 -14.82 6.07
C ILE A 97 -13.83 -13.57 6.43
N PRO A 98 -12.50 -13.54 6.25
CA PRO A 98 -11.70 -12.35 6.56
C PRO A 98 -12.14 -11.15 5.71
N LEU A 99 -11.95 -9.97 6.28
CA LEU A 99 -12.19 -8.69 5.61
C LEU A 99 -10.84 -8.09 5.19
N LEU A 100 -10.57 -8.01 3.89
CA LEU A 100 -9.42 -7.29 3.34
C LEU A 100 -9.79 -5.82 3.12
N VAL A 101 -9.19 -4.91 3.87
CA VAL A 101 -9.65 -3.52 3.95
C VAL A 101 -8.50 -2.57 3.68
N GLY A 102 -8.65 -1.66 2.71
CA GLY A 102 -7.61 -0.69 2.43
C GLY A 102 -7.83 0.14 1.18
N GLY A 103 -6.89 1.05 0.93
CA GLY A 103 -6.88 1.95 -0.23
C GLY A 103 -5.83 1.59 -1.29
N THR A 104 -4.89 0.70 -0.99
CA THR A 104 -3.80 0.39 -1.92
C THR A 104 -4.27 -0.58 -3.00
N GLY A 105 -4.71 -0.04 -4.14
CA GLY A 105 -5.27 -0.83 -5.25
C GLY A 105 -4.38 -1.98 -5.72
N LEU A 106 -3.05 -1.81 -5.70
CA LEU A 106 -2.12 -2.87 -6.08
C LEU A 106 -2.07 -4.04 -5.08
N TYR A 107 -2.20 -3.76 -3.77
CA TYR A 107 -2.28 -4.78 -2.71
C TYR A 107 -3.59 -5.54 -2.82
N LEU A 108 -4.70 -4.84 -3.02
CA LEU A 108 -6.00 -5.48 -3.27
C LEU A 108 -5.96 -6.37 -4.51
N LYS A 109 -5.42 -5.84 -5.63
CA LYS A 109 -5.30 -6.59 -6.88
C LYS A 109 -4.41 -7.83 -6.74
N SER A 110 -3.32 -7.75 -5.96
CA SER A 110 -2.42 -8.90 -5.74
C SER A 110 -3.13 -10.08 -5.10
N ILE A 111 -4.09 -9.83 -4.21
CA ILE A 111 -4.90 -10.86 -3.56
C ILE A 111 -6.07 -11.29 -4.45
N VAL A 112 -6.89 -10.33 -4.89
CA VAL A 112 -8.14 -10.60 -5.61
C VAL A 112 -7.91 -11.29 -6.95
N ARG A 113 -6.87 -10.89 -7.68
CA ARG A 113 -6.53 -11.48 -8.98
C ARG A 113 -5.40 -12.50 -8.90
N GLY A 114 -4.82 -12.71 -7.72
CA GLY A 114 -3.67 -13.59 -7.53
C GLY A 114 -2.53 -13.23 -8.49
N LEU A 115 -2.03 -12.00 -8.41
CA LEU A 115 -0.98 -11.53 -9.32
C LEU A 115 0.27 -12.42 -9.19
N LYS A 116 0.86 -12.81 -10.32
CA LYS A 116 2.18 -13.43 -10.37
C LYS A 116 3.23 -12.32 -10.37
N ILE A 117 4.00 -12.25 -9.29
CA ILE A 117 5.00 -11.21 -9.08
C ILE A 117 6.40 -11.83 -9.25
N PRO A 118 7.23 -11.32 -10.18
CA PRO A 118 8.62 -11.76 -10.28
C PRO A 118 9.35 -11.51 -8.95
N ARG A 119 9.94 -12.57 -8.38
CA ARG A 119 10.69 -12.52 -7.11
C ARG A 119 12.10 -11.98 -7.32
N VAL A 120 12.17 -10.75 -7.83
CA VAL A 120 13.41 -10.00 -8.03
C VAL A 120 13.45 -8.87 -7.01
N ALA A 121 14.37 -8.93 -6.05
CA ALA A 121 14.61 -7.85 -5.11
C ALA A 121 15.15 -6.61 -5.85
N PRO A 122 14.88 -5.38 -5.36
CA PRO A 122 15.46 -4.16 -5.94
C PRO A 122 17.00 -4.26 -6.05
N GLN A 123 17.54 -3.89 -7.21
CA GLN A 123 18.97 -3.88 -7.50
C GLN A 123 19.44 -2.45 -7.67
N GLU A 124 19.76 -1.76 -6.57
CA GLU A 124 20.06 -0.32 -6.58
C GLU A 124 21.21 0.05 -7.54
N ASN A 125 22.28 -0.73 -7.58
CA ASN A 125 23.40 -0.47 -8.51
C ASN A 125 22.96 -0.53 -9.97
N LEU A 126 22.13 -1.52 -10.33
CA LEU A 126 21.61 -1.66 -11.69
C LEU A 126 20.64 -0.53 -12.02
N ARG A 127 19.79 -0.13 -11.07
CA ARG A 127 18.88 1.00 -11.25
C ARG A 127 19.63 2.30 -11.51
N SER A 128 20.68 2.57 -10.74
CA SER A 128 21.52 3.75 -10.94
C SER A 128 22.15 3.76 -12.33
N GLN A 129 22.74 2.64 -12.75
CA GLN A 129 23.33 2.50 -14.09
C GLN A 129 22.31 2.73 -15.20
N LEU A 130 21.13 2.10 -15.11
CA LEU A 130 20.07 2.25 -16.10
C LEU A 130 19.48 3.67 -16.10
N HIS A 131 19.46 4.33 -14.94
CA HIS A 131 19.02 5.71 -14.81
C HIS A 131 20.02 6.68 -15.48
N GLU A 132 21.32 6.46 -15.30
CA GLU A 132 22.40 7.24 -15.93
C GLU A 132 22.38 7.17 -17.46
N LEU A 133 21.95 6.05 -18.04
CA LEU A 133 21.76 5.93 -19.50
C LEU A 133 20.68 6.88 -20.04
N GLY A 134 19.76 7.33 -19.18
CA GLY A 134 18.64 8.16 -19.57
C GLY A 134 17.46 7.37 -20.13
N GLN A 135 16.27 7.93 -19.98
CA GLN A 135 15.01 7.23 -20.23
C GLN A 135 14.81 6.77 -21.67
N SER A 136 15.17 7.62 -22.63
CA SER A 136 15.01 7.29 -24.05
C SER A 136 15.80 6.03 -24.42
N TYR A 137 17.02 5.91 -23.89
CA TYR A 137 17.87 4.73 -24.10
C TYR A 137 17.36 3.52 -23.33
N ALA A 138 16.98 3.68 -22.06
CA ALA A 138 16.39 2.60 -21.28
C ALA A 138 15.12 2.05 -21.94
N TYR A 139 14.25 2.91 -22.46
CA TYR A 139 13.04 2.49 -23.15
C TYR A 139 13.34 1.80 -24.49
N ALA A 140 14.35 2.25 -25.23
CA ALA A 140 14.81 1.55 -26.44
C ALA A 140 15.37 0.15 -26.12
N LEU A 141 16.10 -0.02 -25.01
CA LEU A 141 16.52 -1.33 -24.52
C LEU A 141 15.31 -2.20 -24.18
N LEU A 142 14.30 -1.62 -23.52
CA LEU A 142 13.07 -2.34 -23.17
C LEU A 142 12.35 -2.87 -24.43
N GLN A 143 12.26 -2.05 -25.48
CA GLN A 143 11.66 -2.46 -26.76
C GLN A 143 12.35 -3.68 -27.39
N GLN A 144 13.66 -3.80 -27.22
CA GLN A 144 14.44 -4.92 -27.76
C GLN A 144 14.26 -6.19 -26.93
N VAL A 145 14.17 -6.09 -25.60
CA VAL A 145 14.10 -7.27 -24.72
C VAL A 145 12.67 -7.75 -24.44
N ASP A 146 11.70 -6.84 -24.42
CA ASP A 146 10.29 -7.11 -24.09
C ASP A 146 9.36 -6.12 -24.81
N ALA A 147 9.13 -6.36 -26.11
CA ALA A 147 8.26 -5.53 -26.92
C ALA A 147 6.82 -5.43 -26.39
N ILE A 148 6.32 -6.49 -25.72
CA ILE A 148 4.98 -6.50 -25.12
C ILE A 148 4.95 -5.57 -23.91
N ALA A 149 5.97 -5.59 -23.05
CA ALA A 149 6.08 -4.65 -21.94
C ALA A 149 6.20 -3.21 -22.46
N ALA A 150 7.04 -2.98 -23.46
CA ALA A 150 7.21 -1.66 -24.06
C ALA A 150 5.89 -1.11 -24.63
N HIS A 151 5.05 -1.95 -25.24
CA HIS A 151 3.74 -1.49 -25.73
C HIS A 151 2.81 -1.01 -24.60
N ASN A 152 2.86 -1.67 -23.43
CA ASN A 152 2.00 -1.36 -22.29
C ASN A 152 2.53 -0.26 -21.36
N ILE A 153 3.84 -0.01 -21.40
CA ILE A 153 4.53 0.96 -20.55
C ILE A 153 4.72 2.24 -21.34
N HIS A 154 4.26 3.37 -20.80
CA HIS A 154 4.46 4.65 -21.46
C HIS A 154 5.96 5.00 -21.54
N PRO A 155 6.47 5.60 -22.65
CA PRO A 155 7.89 5.93 -22.79
C PRO A 155 8.48 6.83 -21.69
N ASN A 156 7.65 7.60 -20.99
CA ASN A 156 8.06 8.46 -19.87
C ASN A 156 7.89 7.80 -18.49
N ASP A 157 7.44 6.54 -18.42
CA ASP A 157 7.31 5.81 -17.17
C ASP A 157 8.65 5.16 -16.80
N HIS A 158 9.51 5.97 -16.19
CA HIS A 158 10.84 5.55 -15.74
C HIS A 158 10.78 4.36 -14.79
N VAL A 159 9.83 4.37 -13.86
CA VAL A 159 9.73 3.36 -12.79
C VAL A 159 9.42 1.99 -13.37
N ARG A 160 8.42 1.89 -14.26
CA ARG A 160 8.06 0.61 -14.88
C ARG A 160 9.10 0.15 -15.90
N THR A 161 9.71 1.08 -16.63
CA THR A 161 10.79 0.77 -17.58
C THR A 161 11.98 0.15 -16.86
N LEU A 162 12.47 0.82 -15.81
CA LEU A 162 13.58 0.33 -14.98
C LEU A 162 13.23 -1.02 -14.35
N ARG A 163 12.02 -1.20 -13.82
CA ARG A 163 11.61 -2.48 -13.22
C ARG A 163 11.57 -3.62 -14.24
N ALA A 164 11.10 -3.37 -15.46
CA ALA A 164 11.05 -4.38 -16.51
C ALA A 164 12.46 -4.83 -16.93
N LEU A 165 13.36 -3.88 -17.13
CA LEU A 165 14.77 -4.14 -17.42
C LEU A 165 15.49 -4.84 -16.25
N GLU A 166 15.27 -4.37 -15.03
CA GLU A 166 15.83 -4.97 -13.81
C GLU A 166 15.45 -6.46 -13.71
N VAL A 167 14.18 -6.78 -13.93
CA VAL A 167 13.72 -8.18 -13.95
C VAL A 167 14.41 -8.97 -15.05
N PHE A 168 14.51 -8.41 -16.27
CA PHE A 168 15.17 -9.08 -17.39
C PHE A 168 16.66 -9.35 -17.11
N TYR A 169 17.43 -8.34 -16.70
CA TYR A 169 18.87 -8.50 -16.46
C TYR A 169 19.20 -9.44 -15.29
N VAL A 170 18.34 -9.51 -14.27
CA VAL A 170 18.53 -10.44 -13.14
C VAL A 170 18.15 -11.88 -13.52
N THR A 171 17.07 -12.06 -14.29
CA THR A 171 16.48 -13.40 -14.52
C THR A 171 16.78 -13.99 -15.89
N GLY A 172 17.26 -13.19 -16.83
CA GLY A 172 17.39 -13.53 -18.25
C GLY A 172 16.05 -13.68 -18.99
N ARG A 173 14.91 -13.40 -18.34
CA ARG A 173 13.58 -13.59 -18.90
C ARG A 173 12.78 -12.28 -18.90
N PRO A 174 12.05 -11.96 -19.98
CA PRO A 174 11.19 -10.79 -20.04
C PRO A 174 10.18 -10.73 -18.89
N ILE A 175 9.80 -9.54 -18.45
CA ILE A 175 8.87 -9.36 -17.32
C ILE A 175 7.47 -9.88 -17.68
N THR A 176 7.07 -9.74 -18.95
CA THR A 176 5.76 -10.21 -19.46
C THR A 176 5.59 -11.72 -19.40
N GLN A 177 6.68 -12.48 -19.48
CA GLN A 177 6.65 -13.94 -19.35
C GLN A 177 6.52 -14.41 -17.89
N GLN A 178 6.84 -13.53 -16.94
CA GLN A 178 6.85 -13.85 -15.51
C GLN A 178 5.64 -13.27 -14.77
N GLN A 179 4.95 -12.31 -15.38
CA GLN A 179 3.72 -11.72 -14.88
C GLN A 179 2.49 -12.48 -15.38
N GLY A 180 1.40 -12.36 -14.62
CA GLY A 180 0.13 -13.01 -14.93
C GLY A 180 -0.81 -12.93 -13.74
N GLU A 181 -1.98 -13.55 -13.89
CA GLU A 181 -3.00 -13.60 -12.84
C GLU A 181 -3.37 -15.07 -12.60
N THR A 182 -3.56 -15.45 -11.35
CA THR A 182 -4.10 -16.77 -10.96
C THR A 182 -5.10 -16.52 -9.84
N PRO A 183 -6.33 -16.12 -10.20
CA PRO A 183 -7.34 -15.73 -9.23
C PRO A 183 -7.65 -16.85 -8.23
N PRO A 184 -7.99 -16.52 -6.97
CA PRO A 184 -8.38 -17.52 -5.99
C PRO A 184 -9.64 -18.29 -6.40
N THR A 185 -9.77 -19.53 -5.92
CA THR A 185 -10.91 -20.42 -6.23
C THR A 185 -12.15 -20.17 -5.35
N TYR A 186 -12.02 -19.35 -4.31
CA TYR A 186 -13.12 -18.99 -3.40
C TYR A 186 -13.80 -17.69 -3.86
N PRO A 187 -15.09 -17.50 -3.53
CA PRO A 187 -15.83 -16.27 -3.85
C PRO A 187 -15.26 -15.04 -3.13
N ILE A 188 -15.25 -13.91 -3.84
CA ILE A 188 -14.78 -12.61 -3.32
C ILE A 188 -15.90 -11.56 -3.43
N LEU A 189 -16.39 -11.14 -2.25
CA LEU A 189 -17.10 -9.90 -1.94
C LEU A 189 -16.30 -8.64 -2.28
N GLN A 190 -16.60 -7.81 -3.29
CA GLN A 190 -15.96 -6.48 -3.42
C GLN A 190 -16.96 -5.36 -3.16
N ILE A 191 -16.70 -4.57 -2.11
CA ILE A 191 -17.51 -3.42 -1.70
C ILE A 191 -16.66 -2.16 -1.88
N GLY A 192 -17.00 -1.36 -2.88
CA GLY A 192 -16.39 -0.05 -3.13
C GLY A 192 -17.19 1.04 -2.43
N LEU A 193 -16.56 1.74 -1.49
CA LEU A 193 -17.12 2.96 -0.92
C LEU A 193 -16.76 4.15 -1.79
N ASP A 194 -17.77 4.92 -2.16
CA ASP A 194 -17.62 6.14 -2.91
C ASP A 194 -18.32 7.30 -2.18
N CYS A 195 -17.79 8.50 -2.36
CA CYS A 195 -18.42 9.72 -1.90
C CYS A 195 -18.96 10.44 -3.15
N GLY A 196 -20.24 10.22 -3.45
CA GLY A 196 -20.88 10.73 -4.68
C GLY A 196 -20.89 12.25 -4.85
N ASN A 197 -20.34 13.00 -3.89
CA ASN A 197 -20.06 14.43 -4.00
C ASN A 197 -18.57 14.71 -3.72
N PRO A 198 -17.79 15.14 -4.73
CA PRO A 198 -16.37 15.49 -4.58
C PRO A 198 -16.08 16.58 -3.55
N GLU A 199 -16.95 17.57 -3.40
CA GLU A 199 -16.78 18.66 -2.43
C GLU A 199 -16.89 18.14 -0.99
N GLN A 200 -17.84 17.23 -0.74
CA GLN A 200 -17.98 16.59 0.57
C GLN A 200 -16.76 15.72 0.90
N LEU A 201 -16.18 15.05 -0.09
CA LEU A 201 -14.94 14.29 0.10
C LEU A 201 -13.78 15.21 0.47
N GLN A 202 -13.62 16.35 -0.21
CA GLN A 202 -12.60 17.35 0.13
C GLN A 202 -12.78 17.89 1.55
N HIS A 203 -14.00 18.23 1.96
CA HIS A 203 -14.28 18.66 3.33
C HIS A 203 -13.91 17.59 4.37
N ARG A 204 -14.22 16.30 4.10
CA ARG A 204 -13.83 15.20 4.99
C ARG A 204 -12.32 15.01 5.06
N ILE A 205 -11.62 15.18 3.95
CA ILE A 205 -10.15 15.12 3.91
C ILE A 205 -9.58 16.26 4.74
N ALA A 206 -10.02 17.51 4.51
CA ALA A 206 -9.54 18.67 5.24
C ALA A 206 -9.76 18.55 6.76
N HIS A 207 -10.96 18.15 7.17
CA HIS A 207 -11.26 17.91 8.59
C HIS A 207 -10.37 16.80 9.17
N ARG A 208 -10.13 15.72 8.42
CA ARG A 208 -9.25 14.63 8.87
C ARG A 208 -7.81 15.09 9.00
N THR A 209 -7.29 15.88 8.07
CA THR A 209 -5.94 16.46 8.14
C THR A 209 -5.79 17.35 9.38
N GLN A 210 -6.78 18.21 9.65
CA GLN A 210 -6.80 19.04 10.85
C GLN A 210 -6.78 18.19 12.13
N GLN A 211 -7.60 17.13 12.17
CA GLN A 211 -7.64 16.21 13.31
C GLN A 211 -6.29 15.50 13.51
N MET A 212 -5.65 15.02 12.45
CA MET A 212 -4.32 14.39 12.54
C MET A 212 -3.28 15.32 13.18
N ILE A 213 -3.30 16.61 12.84
CA ILE A 213 -2.38 17.58 13.43
C ILE A 213 -2.69 17.79 14.91
N GLN A 214 -3.97 17.90 15.28
CA GLN A 214 -4.39 17.99 16.68
C GLN A 214 -4.03 16.74 17.49
N ASP A 215 -4.10 15.57 16.87
CA ASP A 215 -3.74 14.29 17.46
C ASP A 215 -2.23 14.09 17.62
N GLY A 216 -1.40 15.02 17.09
CA GLY A 216 0.04 15.02 17.29
C GLY A 216 0.86 14.55 16.08
N LEU A 217 0.35 14.66 14.85
CA LEU A 217 1.10 14.30 13.63
C LEU A 217 2.48 14.99 13.55
N VAL A 218 2.57 16.25 13.97
CA VAL A 218 3.84 16.99 13.97
C VAL A 218 4.87 16.32 14.86
N SER A 219 4.47 15.91 16.07
CA SER A 219 5.34 15.22 17.03
C SER A 219 5.70 13.81 16.57
N GLU A 220 4.79 13.09 15.91
CA GLU A 220 5.09 11.79 15.27
C GLU A 220 6.19 11.97 14.23
N VAL A 221 6.04 12.92 13.30
CA VAL A 221 7.01 13.17 12.23
C VAL A 221 8.35 13.64 12.80
N GLU A 222 8.35 14.54 13.79
CA GLU A 222 9.56 15.00 14.48
C GLU A 222 10.34 13.83 15.09
N THR A 223 9.64 12.91 15.77
CA THR A 223 10.24 11.72 16.38
C THR A 223 10.85 10.80 15.32
N LEU A 224 10.15 10.59 14.20
CA LEU A 224 10.62 9.78 13.09
C LEU A 224 11.87 10.39 12.43
N CYS A 225 11.88 11.71 12.23
CA CYS A 225 13.02 12.45 11.70
C CYS A 225 14.25 12.33 12.62
N HIS A 226 14.06 12.49 13.93
CA HIS A 226 15.15 12.35 14.90
C HIS A 226 15.71 10.92 14.94
N ARG A 227 14.85 9.90 14.79
CA ARG A 227 15.25 8.49 14.93
C ARG A 227 15.86 7.88 13.67
N TYR A 228 15.35 8.23 12.49
CA TYR A 228 15.71 7.59 11.23
C TYR A 228 16.37 8.55 10.21
N GLY A 229 16.38 9.85 10.49
CA GLY A 229 16.86 10.88 9.57
C GLY A 229 15.81 11.32 8.56
N LEU A 230 16.01 12.53 8.02
CA LEU A 230 15.11 13.15 7.03
C LEU A 230 15.07 12.40 5.69
N ASP A 231 16.12 11.63 5.38
CA ASP A 231 16.22 10.87 4.12
C ASP A 231 15.40 9.58 4.11
N LEU A 232 14.72 9.23 5.21
CA LEU A 232 13.87 8.05 5.29
C LEU A 232 12.82 8.07 4.17
N PRO A 233 12.82 7.10 3.24
CA PRO A 233 11.93 7.14 2.07
C PRO A 233 10.44 7.21 2.41
N LEU A 234 10.04 6.70 3.58
CA LEU A 234 8.65 6.76 4.05
C LEU A 234 8.18 8.17 4.38
N LEU A 235 9.08 9.08 4.74
CA LEU A 235 8.74 10.49 4.96
C LEU A 235 8.33 11.20 3.66
N LYS A 236 8.54 10.60 2.48
CA LYS A 236 8.03 11.12 1.20
C LYS A 236 6.54 10.80 0.98
N THR A 237 5.90 10.10 1.91
CA THR A 237 4.46 9.79 1.87
C THR A 237 3.66 11.07 2.12
N LEU A 238 2.52 11.21 1.45
CA LEU A 238 1.56 12.30 1.70
C LEU A 238 1.22 12.41 3.19
N GLY A 239 1.19 13.63 3.71
CA GLY A 239 1.03 13.96 5.12
C GLY A 239 2.35 14.00 5.87
N TYR A 240 3.26 13.04 5.65
CA TYR A 240 4.58 13.04 6.28
C TYR A 240 5.55 14.01 5.59
N ARG A 241 5.48 14.10 4.26
CA ARG A 241 6.38 14.93 3.46
C ARG A 241 6.19 16.41 3.75
N GLU A 242 4.94 16.85 3.78
CA GLU A 242 4.56 18.24 4.00
C GLU A 242 4.94 18.68 5.42
N ILE A 243 4.75 17.80 6.42
CA ILE A 243 5.16 18.08 7.80
C ILE A 243 6.67 18.04 7.96
N ALA A 244 7.39 17.14 7.27
CA ALA A 244 8.85 17.14 7.26
C ALA A 244 9.42 18.44 6.67
N GLN A 245 8.81 18.97 5.59
CA GLN A 245 9.17 20.26 5.01
C GLN A 245 8.90 21.43 5.98
N PHE A 246 7.78 21.38 6.72
CA PHE A 246 7.51 22.33 7.79
C PHE A 246 8.59 22.30 8.88
N LEU A 247 9.04 21.12 9.31
CA LEU A 247 10.09 20.98 10.33
C LEU A 247 11.46 21.52 9.89
N VAL A 248 11.76 21.51 8.59
CA VAL A 248 13.00 22.08 8.02
C VAL A 248 12.88 23.58 7.77
N GLY A 249 11.67 24.15 7.86
CA GLY A 249 11.40 25.58 7.66
C GLY A 249 11.11 25.97 6.20
N ASP A 250 10.91 24.99 5.31
CA ASP A 250 10.61 25.22 3.89
C ASP A 250 9.14 25.63 3.66
N LEU A 251 8.24 25.28 4.59
CA LEU A 251 6.82 25.57 4.54
C LEU A 251 6.31 26.04 5.90
N SER A 252 5.25 26.85 5.90
CA SER A 252 4.45 27.07 7.10
C SER A 252 3.50 25.90 7.37
N LEU A 253 3.03 25.74 8.62
CA LEU A 253 2.08 24.69 8.98
C LEU A 253 0.76 24.81 8.20
N LEU A 254 0.34 26.02 7.86
CA LEU A 254 -0.88 26.25 7.06
C LEU A 254 -0.68 25.81 5.61
N GLU A 255 0.48 26.10 5.01
CA GLU A 255 0.79 25.63 3.66
C GLU A 255 0.89 24.10 3.62
N ALA A 256 1.53 23.49 4.64
CA ALA A 256 1.61 22.03 4.76
C ALA A 256 0.23 21.36 4.91
N GLN A 257 -0.76 22.04 5.50
CA GLN A 257 -2.14 21.55 5.61
C GLN A 257 -2.93 21.59 4.30
N HIS A 258 -2.58 22.52 3.40
CA HIS A 258 -3.29 22.75 2.15
C HIS A 258 -2.79 21.90 0.98
N LEU A 259 -1.58 21.35 1.08
CA LEU A 259 -0.93 20.48 0.08
C LEU A 259 -1.34 19.01 0.21
#